data_AF-A0A284R8L2-F1
#
_entry.id   AF-A0A284R8L2-F1
#
_cell.length_a   1.000
_cell.length_b   1.000
_cell.length_c   1.000
_cell.angle_alpha   90.00
_cell.angle_beta   90.00
_cell.angle_gamma   90.00
#
_symmetry.space_group_name_H-M   'P 1'
#
loop_
_entity.id
_entity.type
_entity.pdbx_description
1 polymer ?
#
loop_
_entity_poly.entity_id
_entity_poly.type
_entity_poly.pdbx_seq_one_letter_code
_entity_poly.pdbx_strand_id
1 'polypeptide(L)'
;MSERLAVAGLNEKKTGKLTDVLEIAVGMKAMVTLNIATESDLANGTRGTVEEIVLDPCEPIPQSNEHNIVELTYPPALIKFRPMDDTNVPTFEGLSPGILPIVPSEVSFPVKPKSGSAYTIHRHQVALTAAYSFTHHKGQGQTLDHVKVDLADPP
;
A
#
# COMPACT_ATOMS: atom_id res chain seq x y z
N MET A 1 2.29 5.54 24.23
CA MET A 1 0.94 4.96 23.98
C MET A 1 -0.04 6.05 23.56
N SER A 2 0.05 7.27 24.10
CA SER A 2 -0.75 8.42 23.67
C SER A 2 -0.44 8.90 22.24
N GLU A 3 0.81 8.76 21.77
CA GLU A 3 1.16 9.16 20.39
C GLU A 3 0.51 8.25 19.36
N ARG A 4 0.57 6.92 19.56
CA ARG A 4 -0.12 5.94 18.69
C ARG A 4 -1.64 6.19 18.64
N LEU A 5 -2.24 6.53 19.78
CA LEU A 5 -3.66 6.89 19.84
C LEU A 5 -3.97 8.20 19.09
N ALA A 6 -3.08 9.20 19.18
CA ALA A 6 -3.24 10.46 18.46
C ALA A 6 -3.15 10.27 16.94
N VAL A 7 -2.29 9.36 16.47
CA VAL A 7 -2.16 8.99 15.05
C VAL A 7 -3.34 8.16 14.57
N ALA A 8 -3.77 7.18 15.36
CA ALA A 8 -4.94 6.34 15.04
C ALA A 8 -6.23 7.15 14.90
N GLY A 9 -6.33 8.30 15.59
CA GLY A 9 -7.43 9.24 15.45
C GLY A 9 -7.37 10.13 14.20
N LEU A 10 -6.31 10.07 13.39
CA LEU A 10 -6.19 10.80 12.13
C LEU A 10 -6.76 9.96 10.98
N ASN A 11 -7.44 10.61 10.04
CA ASN A 11 -7.88 9.95 8.82
C ASN A 11 -6.73 9.81 7.81
N GLU A 12 -6.86 8.88 6.87
CA GLU A 12 -5.82 8.59 5.86
C GLU A 12 -5.36 9.82 5.07
N LYS A 13 -6.27 10.78 4.81
CA LYS A 13 -5.93 12.03 4.14
C LYS A 13 -4.92 12.87 4.93
N LYS A 14 -4.99 12.83 6.26
CA LYS A 14 -4.08 13.54 7.17
C LYS A 14 -2.77 12.76 7.40
N THR A 15 -2.69 11.51 6.97
CA THR A 15 -1.49 10.66 7.10
C THR A 15 -0.87 10.31 5.75
N GLY A 16 -1.11 11.13 4.72
CA GLY A 16 -0.51 10.96 3.40
C GLY A 16 -0.97 9.72 2.63
N LYS A 17 -2.10 9.10 2.99
CA LYS A 17 -2.67 7.87 2.40
C LYS A 17 -1.77 6.63 2.48
N LEU A 18 -0.69 6.69 3.25
CA LEU A 18 0.06 5.50 3.65
C LEU A 18 -0.57 4.90 4.89
N THR A 19 -0.82 3.60 4.86
CA THR A 19 -1.33 2.87 6.03
C THR A 19 -0.26 2.75 7.11
N ASP A 20 -0.71 2.60 8.36
CA ASP A 20 0.19 2.29 9.48
C ASP A 20 0.65 0.83 9.42
N VAL A 21 -0.28 -0.07 9.10
CA VAL A 21 -0.05 -1.51 8.94
C VAL A 21 -0.53 -1.92 7.55
N LEU A 22 0.36 -2.57 6.80
CA LEU A 22 0.05 -3.14 5.49
C LEU A 22 0.16 -4.66 5.58
N GLU A 23 -0.97 -5.33 5.46
CA GLU A 23 -0.99 -6.78 5.27
C GLU A 23 -0.86 -7.09 3.78
N ILE A 24 0.14 -7.88 3.42
CA ILE A 24 0.41 -8.23 2.03
C ILE A 24 0.96 -9.66 1.91
N ALA A 25 0.62 -10.32 0.82
CA ALA A 25 1.08 -11.66 0.51
C ALA A 25 1.38 -11.80 -1.00
N VAL A 26 2.26 -12.74 -1.34
CA VAL A 26 2.49 -13.12 -2.75
C VAL A 26 1.20 -13.72 -3.33
N GLY A 27 0.86 -13.32 -4.56
CA GLY A 27 -0.39 -13.68 -5.25
C GLY A 27 -1.58 -12.80 -4.91
N MET A 28 -1.44 -11.88 -3.94
CA MET A 28 -2.52 -11.01 -3.49
C MET A 28 -2.92 -10.00 -4.58
N LYS A 29 -4.24 -9.76 -4.71
CA LYS A 29 -4.75 -8.63 -5.50
C LYS A 29 -4.63 -7.35 -4.69
N ALA A 30 -3.83 -6.42 -5.20
CA ALA A 30 -3.53 -5.16 -4.55
C ALA A 30 -3.78 -3.98 -5.48
N MET A 31 -3.91 -2.80 -4.88
CA MET A 31 -4.17 -1.54 -5.55
C MET A 31 -3.21 -0.48 -5.03
N VAL A 32 -2.65 0.29 -5.94
CA VAL A 32 -1.75 1.40 -5.63
C VAL A 32 -2.54 2.56 -5.02
N THR A 33 -2.05 3.13 -3.92
CA THR A 33 -2.75 4.18 -3.16
C THR A 33 -2.24 5.59 -3.43
N LEU A 34 -1.07 5.72 -4.07
CA LEU A 34 -0.41 6.98 -4.39
C LEU A 34 -0.14 7.11 -5.89
N ASN A 35 0.06 8.34 -6.35
CA ASN A 35 0.60 8.58 -7.67
C ASN A 35 2.12 8.48 -7.57
N ILE A 36 2.68 7.35 -8.02
CA ILE A 36 4.12 7.08 -7.92
C ILE A 36 4.79 7.50 -9.24
N ALA A 37 4.28 7.01 -10.36
CA ALA A 37 4.75 7.35 -11.70
C ALA A 37 3.57 7.31 -12.68
N THR A 38 2.90 8.46 -12.84
CA THR A 38 1.71 8.58 -13.69
C THR A 38 2.00 8.33 -15.17
N GLU A 39 3.23 8.56 -15.63
CA GLU A 39 3.65 8.29 -17.01
C GLU A 39 3.86 6.80 -17.30
N SER A 40 3.96 5.97 -16.26
CA SER A 40 4.12 4.51 -16.34
C SER A 40 2.88 3.76 -15.86
N ASP A 41 1.72 4.43 -15.87
CA ASP A 41 0.43 3.95 -15.34
C ASP A 41 0.49 3.43 -13.89
N LEU A 42 1.51 3.83 -13.12
CA LEU A 42 1.65 3.55 -11.69
C LEU A 42 1.06 4.70 -10.87
N ALA A 43 -0.27 4.77 -10.89
CA ALA A 43 -1.04 5.82 -10.27
C ALA A 43 -2.01 5.27 -9.22
N ASN A 44 -2.62 6.18 -8.47
CA ASN A 44 -3.63 5.83 -7.50
C ASN A 44 -4.81 5.13 -8.18
N GLY A 45 -5.12 3.91 -7.76
CA GLY A 45 -6.19 3.10 -8.35
C GLY A 45 -5.68 2.01 -9.29
N THR A 46 -4.41 2.01 -9.69
CA THR A 46 -3.84 0.92 -10.49
C THR A 46 -3.94 -0.40 -9.71
N ARG A 47 -4.67 -1.36 -10.29
CA ARG A 47 -4.87 -2.70 -9.71
C ARG A 47 -3.90 -3.69 -10.32
N GLY A 48 -3.55 -4.71 -9.57
CA GLY A 48 -2.59 -5.71 -9.98
C GLY A 48 -2.43 -6.84 -8.99
N THR A 49 -1.38 -7.62 -9.20
CA THR A 49 -1.03 -8.79 -8.39
C THR A 49 0.38 -8.62 -7.83
N VAL A 50 0.55 -8.93 -6.56
CA VAL A 50 1.86 -9.01 -5.92
C VAL A 50 2.55 -10.29 -6.38
N GLU A 51 3.67 -10.19 -7.08
CA GLU A 51 4.43 -11.38 -7.51
C GLU A 51 5.50 -11.78 -6.51
N GLU A 52 6.16 -10.79 -5.90
CA GLU A 52 7.27 -11.05 -5.00
C GLU A 52 7.41 -9.92 -4.00
N ILE A 53 7.82 -10.26 -2.78
CA ILE A 53 8.15 -9.32 -1.71
C ILE A 53 9.64 -9.47 -1.45
N VAL A 54 10.41 -8.43 -1.76
CA VAL A 54 11.85 -8.40 -1.50
C VAL A 54 12.07 -7.69 -0.17
N LEU A 55 12.65 -8.41 0.79
CA LEU A 55 12.87 -7.89 2.14
C LEU A 55 14.00 -6.85 2.17
N ASP A 56 13.95 -5.97 3.16
CA ASP A 56 15.04 -5.05 3.45
C ASP A 56 16.30 -5.85 3.86
N PRO A 57 17.52 -5.49 3.41
CA PRO A 57 18.75 -6.15 3.84
C PRO A 57 19.00 -6.08 5.36
N CYS A 58 18.42 -5.10 6.05
CA CYS A 58 18.48 -4.96 7.50
C CYS A 58 17.41 -5.79 8.22
N GLU A 59 16.48 -6.41 7.49
CA GLU A 59 15.43 -7.23 8.07
C GLU A 59 16.05 -8.49 8.71
N PRO A 60 15.78 -8.75 10.00
CA PRO A 60 16.16 -10.02 10.61
C PRO A 60 15.48 -11.19 9.89
N ILE A 61 16.04 -12.40 10.03
CA ILE A 61 15.45 -13.60 9.44
C ILE A 61 13.99 -13.71 9.91
N PRO A 62 13.01 -13.65 8.99
CA PRO A 62 11.62 -13.56 9.41
C PRO A 62 11.16 -14.88 10.03
N GLN A 63 10.49 -14.79 11.18
CA GLN A 63 9.91 -15.94 11.87
C GLN A 63 8.39 -15.81 11.81
N SER A 64 7.72 -16.83 11.26
CA SER A 64 6.27 -16.86 11.22
C SER A 64 5.69 -17.21 12.59
N ASN A 65 4.61 -16.54 12.97
CA ASN A 65 3.83 -16.92 14.15
C ASN A 65 2.95 -18.16 13.89
N GLU A 66 2.15 -18.57 14.88
CA GLU A 66 1.24 -19.73 14.80
C GLU A 66 0.21 -19.64 13.64
N HIS A 67 -0.03 -18.44 13.12
CA HIS A 67 -0.97 -18.16 12.02
C HIS A 67 -0.28 -18.01 10.67
N ASN A 68 1.01 -18.35 10.56
CA ASN A 68 1.85 -18.14 9.37
C ASN A 68 1.98 -16.67 8.95
N ILE A 69 1.81 -15.74 9.89
CA ILE A 69 2.01 -14.30 9.66
C ILE A 69 3.44 -13.94 10.06
N VAL A 70 4.08 -13.12 9.23
CA VAL A 70 5.41 -12.58 9.47
C VAL A 70 5.28 -11.07 9.68
N GLU A 71 5.66 -10.60 10.86
CA GLU A 71 5.75 -9.16 11.13
C GLU A 71 7.15 -8.68 10.77
N LEU A 72 7.23 -7.71 9.87
CA LEU A 72 8.49 -7.11 9.44
C LEU A 72 8.86 -5.91 10.32
N THR A 73 10.14 -5.77 10.60
CA THR A 73 10.70 -4.62 11.34
C THR A 73 10.85 -3.40 10.42
N TYR A 74 11.27 -3.65 9.19
CA TYR A 74 11.42 -2.67 8.12
C TYR A 74 10.39 -2.93 7.01
N PRO A 75 9.89 -1.89 6.33
CA PRO A 75 9.13 -2.09 5.10
C PRO A 75 9.95 -2.91 4.09
N PRO A 76 9.33 -3.73 3.23
CA PRO A 76 10.03 -4.41 2.16
C PRO A 76 10.87 -3.44 1.31
N ALA A 77 12.07 -3.83 0.90
CA ALA A 77 12.93 -3.02 0.02
C ALA A 77 12.20 -2.68 -1.29
N LEU A 78 11.52 -3.66 -1.88
CA LEU A 78 10.61 -3.45 -3.00
C LEU A 78 9.58 -4.58 -3.10
N ILE A 79 8.47 -4.28 -3.75
CA ILE A 79 7.45 -5.25 -4.14
C ILE A 79 7.39 -5.34 -5.65
N LYS A 80 7.54 -6.54 -6.20
CA LYS A 80 7.32 -6.81 -7.63
C LYS A 80 5.81 -6.89 -7.86
N PHE A 81 5.28 -5.93 -8.61
CA PHE A 81 3.85 -5.78 -8.85
C PHE A 81 3.55 -5.93 -10.32
N ARG A 82 2.61 -6.81 -10.67
CA ARG A 82 2.08 -6.95 -12.03
C ARG A 82 0.74 -6.22 -12.13
N PRO A 83 0.66 -5.08 -12.85
CA PRO A 83 -0.62 -4.45 -13.14
C PRO A 83 -1.59 -5.40 -13.88
N MET A 84 -2.89 -5.18 -13.73
CA MET A 84 -3.89 -5.93 -14.51
C MET A 84 -3.87 -5.55 -16.00
N ASP A 85 -3.53 -4.30 -16.30
CA ASP A 85 -3.25 -3.80 -17.64
C ASP A 85 -1.74 -3.51 -17.72
N ASP A 86 -1.00 -4.35 -18.45
CA ASP A 86 0.44 -4.24 -18.60
C ASP A 86 0.88 -3.60 -19.93
N THR A 87 -0.06 -3.02 -20.69
CA THR A 87 0.18 -2.51 -22.05
C THR A 87 1.25 -1.40 -22.11
N ASN A 88 1.31 -0.52 -21.11
CA ASN A 88 2.24 0.61 -21.05
C ASN A 88 3.32 0.46 -19.97
N VAL A 89 3.51 -0.76 -19.43
CA VAL A 89 4.49 -0.97 -18.37
C VAL A 89 5.91 -0.93 -18.94
N PRO A 90 6.78 0.01 -18.51
CA PRO A 90 8.16 0.05 -18.96
C PRO A 90 8.91 -1.22 -18.53
N THR A 91 9.85 -1.66 -19.36
CA THR A 91 10.77 -2.75 -19.02
C THR A 91 11.92 -2.22 -18.19
N PHE A 92 12.20 -2.88 -17.07
CA PHE A 92 13.35 -2.58 -16.21
C PHE A 92 14.39 -3.69 -16.33
N GLU A 93 15.66 -3.31 -16.33
CA GLU A 93 16.76 -4.27 -16.28
C GLU A 93 16.64 -5.13 -15.01
N GLY A 94 16.75 -6.46 -15.17
CA GLY A 94 16.62 -7.41 -14.05
C GLY A 94 15.18 -7.73 -13.63
N LEU A 95 14.15 -7.14 -14.26
CA LEU A 95 12.75 -7.50 -14.04
C LEU A 95 12.13 -8.15 -15.28
N SER A 96 11.15 -9.02 -15.05
CA SER A 96 10.36 -9.60 -16.15
C SER A 96 9.47 -8.53 -16.80
N PRO A 97 9.19 -8.63 -18.11
CA PRO A 97 8.26 -7.72 -18.77
C PRO A 97 6.89 -7.67 -18.06
N GLY A 98 6.31 -6.47 -17.98
CA GLY A 98 5.03 -6.22 -17.30
C GLY A 98 5.12 -6.14 -15.77
N ILE A 99 6.32 -6.12 -15.19
CA ILE A 99 6.54 -5.98 -13.73
C ILE A 99 7.05 -4.59 -13.37
N LEU A 100 6.34 -3.97 -12.43
CA LEU A 100 6.70 -2.71 -11.81
C LEU A 100 7.33 -2.95 -10.43
N PRO A 101 8.50 -2.36 -10.14
CA PRO A 101 9.01 -2.31 -8.79
C PRO A 101 8.30 -1.21 -7.99
N ILE A 102 7.61 -1.58 -6.92
CA ILE A 102 7.03 -0.63 -5.97
C ILE A 102 7.96 -0.55 -4.77
N VAL A 103 8.63 0.59 -4.61
CA VAL A 103 9.45 0.90 -3.45
C VAL A 103 8.63 1.63 -2.37
N PRO A 104 9.00 1.55 -1.09
CA PRO A 104 8.39 2.35 -0.04
C PRO A 104 8.38 3.84 -0.37
N SER A 105 7.30 4.51 0.01
CA SER A 105 7.17 5.98 -0.08
C SER A 105 7.30 6.57 1.32
N GLU A 106 7.76 7.82 1.39
CA GLU A 106 7.82 8.58 2.64
C GLU A 106 6.81 9.72 2.63
N VAL A 107 6.09 9.88 3.74
CA VAL A 107 5.21 11.04 3.97
C VAL A 107 5.47 11.62 5.35
N SER A 108 5.49 12.96 5.43
CA SER A 108 5.60 13.69 6.69
C SER A 108 4.29 14.41 6.98
N PHE A 109 3.78 14.31 8.20
CA PHE A 109 2.55 15.01 8.60
C PHE A 109 2.59 15.50 10.05
N PRO A 110 2.04 16.69 10.33
CA PRO A 110 2.01 17.26 11.66
C PRO A 110 0.92 16.60 12.51
N VAL A 111 1.24 16.32 13.77
CA VAL A 111 0.33 15.84 14.80
C VAL A 111 0.25 16.86 15.92
N LYS A 112 -0.98 17.26 16.25
CA LYS A 112 -1.28 18.15 17.38
C LYS A 112 -1.98 17.34 18.47
N PRO A 113 -1.26 16.88 19.50
CA PRO A 113 -1.88 16.14 20.59
C PRO A 113 -2.81 17.05 21.41
N LYS A 114 -3.76 16.45 22.13
CA LYS A 114 -4.68 17.20 23.03
C LYS A 114 -3.95 17.90 24.19
N SER A 115 -2.76 17.40 24.54
CA SER A 115 -1.87 17.97 25.55
C SER A 115 -0.43 17.79 25.06
N GLY A 116 0.41 18.83 25.24
CA GLY A 116 1.81 18.85 24.80
C GLY A 116 2.06 19.61 23.49
N SER A 117 3.32 19.62 23.07
CA SER A 117 3.79 20.33 21.87
C SER A 117 3.43 19.56 20.59
N ALA A 118 3.16 20.31 19.51
CA ALA A 118 3.00 19.72 18.19
C ALA A 118 4.31 19.05 17.74
N TYR A 119 4.20 17.92 17.04
CA TYR A 119 5.34 17.19 16.49
C TYR A 119 5.02 16.70 15.08
N THR A 120 6.05 16.41 14.30
CA THR A 120 5.91 15.87 12.94
C THR A 120 6.22 14.38 12.96
N ILE A 121 5.39 13.59 12.29
CA ILE A 121 5.63 12.17 12.07
C ILE A 121 6.13 11.97 10.66
N HIS A 122 7.16 11.14 10.55
CA HIS A 122 7.68 10.62 9.29
C HIS A 122 7.20 9.17 9.18
N ARG A 123 6.46 8.86 8.12
CA ARG A 123 5.99 7.50 7.83
C ARG A 123 6.62 7.02 6.54
N HIS A 124 7.30 5.89 6.62
CA HIS A 124 7.91 5.18 5.50
C HIS A 124 7.19 3.85 5.31
N GLN A 125 6.47 3.68 4.20
CA GLN A 125 5.65 2.49 3.95
C GLN A 125 5.35 2.31 2.46
N VAL A 126 5.05 1.07 2.05
CA VAL A 126 4.64 0.77 0.67
C VAL A 126 3.22 1.28 0.40
N ALA A 127 3.04 1.95 -0.76
CA ALA A 127 1.78 2.57 -1.16
C ALA A 127 0.81 1.59 -1.83
N LEU A 128 0.44 0.53 -1.11
CA LEU A 128 -0.48 -0.51 -1.56
C LEU A 128 -1.62 -0.72 -0.56
N THR A 129 -2.71 -1.30 -1.04
CA THR A 129 -3.82 -1.81 -0.23
C THR A 129 -4.45 -3.03 -0.90
N ALA A 130 -5.19 -3.84 -0.15
CA ALA A 130 -5.97 -4.94 -0.69
C ALA A 130 -7.00 -4.44 -1.71
N ALA A 131 -7.16 -5.17 -2.82
CA ALA A 131 -8.03 -4.77 -3.92
C ALA A 131 -9.16 -5.76 -4.22
N TYR A 132 -9.50 -6.64 -3.28
CA TYR A 132 -10.62 -7.59 -3.41
C TYR A 132 -11.99 -6.92 -3.29
N SER A 133 -12.07 -5.86 -2.48
CA SER A 133 -13.28 -5.05 -2.28
C SER A 133 -12.86 -3.60 -2.07
N PHE A 134 -13.61 -2.68 -2.63
CA PHE A 134 -13.38 -1.24 -2.46
C PHE A 134 -14.70 -0.49 -2.60
N THR A 135 -14.73 0.73 -2.08
CA THR A 135 -15.94 1.56 -2.09
C THR A 135 -16.31 1.98 -3.52
N HIS A 136 -17.60 2.23 -3.75
CA HIS A 136 -18.08 2.76 -5.02
C HIS A 136 -17.34 4.04 -5.44
N HIS A 137 -17.03 4.93 -4.47
CA HIS A 137 -16.23 6.13 -4.70
C HIS A 137 -14.82 5.81 -5.24
N LYS A 138 -14.19 4.74 -4.75
CA LYS A 138 -12.84 4.34 -5.17
C LYS A 138 -12.85 3.71 -6.57
N GLY A 139 -13.95 3.06 -6.95
CA GLY A 139 -14.16 2.49 -8.28
C GLY A 139 -14.58 3.50 -9.36
N GLN A 140 -14.94 4.74 -8.98
CA GLN A 140 -15.39 5.75 -9.94
C GLN A 140 -14.32 6.05 -10.98
N GLY A 141 -14.68 5.98 -12.26
CA GLY A 141 -13.76 6.23 -13.38
C GLY A 141 -12.87 5.03 -13.75
N GLN A 142 -13.01 3.88 -13.08
CA GLN A 142 -12.34 2.64 -13.47
C GLN A 142 -13.22 1.80 -14.38
N THR A 143 -12.61 1.16 -15.38
CA THR A 143 -13.26 0.11 -16.17
C THR A 143 -13.12 -1.22 -15.42
N LEU A 144 -14.25 -1.85 -15.10
CA LEU A 144 -14.33 -3.13 -14.38
C LEU A 144 -15.11 -4.12 -15.23
N ASP A 145 -14.47 -5.23 -15.66
CA ASP A 145 -15.14 -6.22 -16.52
C ASP A 145 -16.30 -6.92 -15.80
N HIS A 146 -16.09 -7.25 -14.52
CA HIS A 146 -17.06 -7.94 -13.68
C HIS A 146 -16.98 -7.40 -12.26
N VAL A 147 -18.14 -7.19 -11.62
CA VAL A 147 -18.23 -6.71 -10.24
C VAL A 147 -19.26 -7.52 -9.45
N LYS A 148 -18.99 -7.68 -8.15
CA LYS A 148 -19.99 -8.07 -7.16
C LYS A 148 -20.22 -6.86 -6.27
N VAL A 149 -21.47 -6.42 -6.17
CA VAL A 149 -21.83 -5.21 -5.42
C VAL A 149 -22.52 -5.63 -4.13
N ASP A 150 -21.98 -5.20 -3.00
CA ASP A 150 -22.68 -5.24 -1.73
C ASP A 150 -23.60 -4.02 -1.63
N LEU A 151 -24.90 -4.28 -1.46
CA LEU A 151 -25.96 -3.27 -1.36
C LEU A 151 -26.53 -3.16 0.05
N ALA A 152 -25.95 -3.87 1.03
CA ALA A 152 -26.32 -3.71 2.43
C ALA A 152 -25.98 -2.31 2.93
N ASP A 153 -26.70 -1.87 3.96
CA ASP A 153 -26.36 -0.62 4.64
C ASP A 153 -24.96 -0.73 5.28
N PRO A 154 -24.14 0.33 5.21
CA PRO A 154 -22.82 0.31 5.82
C PRO A 154 -22.91 0.07 7.34
N PRO A 155 -21.99 -0.73 7.91
CA PRO A 155 -21.96 -1.03 9.34
C PRO A 155 -21.61 0.21 10.20
#